data_AF-D6MY13-F1
#
_entry.id   AF-D6MY13-F1
#
_cell.length_a   1.000
_cell.length_b   1.000
_cell.length_c   1.000
_cell.angle_alpha   90.00
_cell.angle_beta   90.00
_cell.angle_gamma   90.00
#
_symmetry.space_group_name_H-M   'P 1'
#
loop_
_entity.id
_entity.type
_entity.pdbx_description
1 polymer ?
#
loop_
_entity_poly.entity_id
_entity_poly.type
_entity_poly.pdbx_seq_one_letter_code
_entity_poly.pdbx_strand_id
1 'polypeptide(L)'
;MARSKAYPKRACIQVPRYAPNSLRGLLELIFPDHLLRQKIAETFLEEVRRRGREGFPEEEWLSFILKFLGNKELEEYYKSLLPRVKEGEISRTKLQKLIEEKAQELGLVEDGHNIFNVVKGQYVIVVHQLRKLGMVYKKEGRYYTSPHFGEVLETIGRFWKDWRAGLVD
;
A
#
# COMPACT_ATOMS: atom_id res chain seq x y z
N MET A 1 19.44 -21.45 -26.98
CA MET A 1 18.14 -21.27 -26.30
C MET A 1 18.15 -19.94 -25.55
N ALA A 2 17.44 -18.93 -26.05
CA ALA A 2 17.38 -17.63 -25.40
C ALA A 2 16.49 -17.71 -24.16
N ARG A 3 17.05 -17.41 -22.98
CA ARG A 3 16.28 -17.24 -21.74
C ARG A 3 15.38 -16.02 -21.92
N SER A 4 14.07 -16.26 -22.05
CA SER A 4 13.05 -15.23 -21.93
C SER A 4 13.25 -14.48 -20.62
N LYS A 5 13.59 -13.18 -20.70
CA LYS A 5 13.55 -12.28 -19.56
C LYS A 5 12.08 -12.17 -19.13
N ALA A 6 11.70 -12.87 -18.07
CA ALA A 6 10.39 -12.74 -17.47
C ALA A 6 10.24 -11.31 -16.94
N TYR A 7 9.60 -10.44 -17.72
CA TYR A 7 9.18 -9.13 -17.25
C TYR A 7 8.20 -9.35 -16.09
N PRO A 8 8.36 -8.66 -14.94
CA PRO A 8 7.43 -8.80 -13.84
C PRO A 8 6.03 -8.46 -14.37
N LYS A 9 5.09 -9.40 -14.21
CA LYS A 9 3.70 -9.25 -14.66
C LYS A 9 3.19 -7.92 -14.10
N ARG A 10 2.80 -7.00 -14.99
CA ARG A 10 2.11 -5.77 -14.60
C ARG A 10 0.92 -6.16 -13.74
N ALA A 11 0.67 -5.44 -12.64
CA ALA A 11 -0.48 -5.69 -11.78
C ALA A 11 -1.76 -5.73 -12.64
N CYS A 12 -2.34 -6.91 -12.77
CA CYS A 12 -3.50 -7.22 -13.58
C CYS A 12 -4.37 -8.11 -12.71
N ILE A 13 -5.64 -7.74 -12.52
CA ILE A 13 -6.59 -8.61 -11.82
C ILE A 13 -6.82 -9.80 -12.76
N GLN A 14 -6.16 -10.92 -12.49
CA GLN A 14 -6.52 -12.18 -13.13
C GLN A 14 -7.87 -12.58 -12.54
N VAL A 15 -8.92 -12.61 -13.38
CA VAL A 15 -10.25 -13.00 -12.91
C VAL A 15 -10.18 -14.44 -12.40
N PRO A 16 -10.34 -14.68 -11.09
CA PRO A 16 -10.19 -16.00 -10.52
C PRO A 16 -11.37 -16.89 -10.90
N ARG A 17 -11.20 -18.22 -10.76
CA ARG A 17 -12.30 -19.18 -10.91
C ARG A 17 -13.40 -18.98 -9.85
N TYR A 18 -13.03 -18.46 -8.68
CA TYR A 18 -13.93 -18.22 -7.56
C TYR A 18 -13.75 -16.80 -7.04
N ALA A 19 -14.86 -16.13 -6.70
CA ALA A 19 -14.80 -14.79 -6.11
C ALA A 19 -14.04 -14.82 -4.78
N PRO A 20 -13.19 -13.82 -4.50
CA PRO A 20 -12.54 -13.72 -3.21
C PRO A 20 -13.58 -13.50 -2.12
N ASN A 21 -13.50 -14.25 -1.03
CA ASN A 21 -14.39 -14.16 0.15
C ASN A 21 -13.74 -13.41 1.32
N SER A 22 -12.56 -12.82 1.11
CA SER A 22 -11.79 -12.08 2.11
C SER A 22 -10.98 -10.96 1.44
N LEU A 23 -10.61 -9.95 2.23
CA LEU A 23 -9.70 -8.89 1.78
C LEU A 23 -8.37 -9.46 1.31
N ARG A 24 -7.81 -10.43 2.05
CA ARG A 24 -6.59 -11.13 1.65
C ARG A 24 -6.72 -11.80 0.29
N GLY A 25 -7.79 -12.56 0.06
CA GLY A 25 -8.04 -13.19 -1.24
C GLY A 25 -8.16 -12.18 -2.38
N LEU A 26 -8.77 -11.02 -2.14
CA LEU A 26 -8.80 -9.93 -3.13
C LEU A 26 -7.41 -9.36 -3.40
N LEU A 27 -6.60 -9.15 -2.35
CA LEU A 27 -5.24 -8.61 -2.46
C LEU A 27 -4.27 -9.58 -3.13
N GLU A 28 -4.47 -10.90 -3.01
CA GLU A 28 -3.73 -11.91 -3.76
C GLU A 28 -3.91 -11.77 -5.28
N LEU A 29 -5.10 -11.35 -5.73
CA LEU A 29 -5.37 -11.07 -7.16
C LEU A 29 -4.66 -9.80 -7.64
N ILE A 30 -4.47 -8.83 -6.77
CA ILE A 30 -3.85 -7.53 -7.10
C ILE A 30 -2.33 -7.62 -7.04
N PHE A 31 -1.80 -8.32 -6.04
CA PHE A 31 -0.37 -8.49 -5.78
C PHE A 31 0.00 -9.98 -5.74
N PRO A 32 -0.10 -10.70 -6.88
CA PRO A 32 0.23 -12.12 -6.93
C PRO A 32 1.70 -12.34 -6.56
N ASP A 33 1.96 -13.40 -5.80
CA ASP A 33 3.30 -13.83 -5.37
C ASP A 33 4.11 -12.77 -4.59
N HIS A 34 3.45 -11.74 -4.04
CA HIS A 34 4.14 -10.64 -3.35
C HIS A 34 3.59 -10.40 -1.94
N LEU A 35 3.84 -11.35 -1.03
CA LEU A 35 3.33 -11.36 0.35
C LEU A 35 3.52 -10.04 1.10
N LEU A 36 4.68 -9.38 0.96
CA LEU A 36 4.93 -8.10 1.62
C LEU A 36 3.96 -7.00 1.14
N ARG A 37 3.65 -6.95 -0.16
CA ARG A 37 2.68 -5.98 -0.71
C ARG A 37 1.27 -6.29 -0.26
N GLN A 38 0.91 -7.58 -0.21
CA GLN A 38 -0.38 -8.02 0.32
C GLN A 38 -0.56 -7.58 1.78
N LYS A 39 0.44 -7.83 2.63
CA LYS A 39 0.42 -7.39 4.05
C LYS A 39 0.34 -5.87 4.18
N ILE A 40 1.17 -5.12 3.45
CA ILE A 40 1.13 -3.65 3.49
C ILE A 40 -0.24 -3.13 3.03
N ALA A 41 -0.80 -3.68 1.96
CA ALA A 41 -2.10 -3.29 1.44
C ALA A 41 -3.24 -3.60 2.42
N GLU A 42 -3.20 -4.79 3.04
CA GLU A 42 -4.14 -5.21 4.08
C GLU A 42 -4.12 -4.22 5.25
N THR A 43 -2.95 -3.99 5.85
CA THR A 43 -2.78 -3.05 6.98
C THR A 43 -3.16 -1.62 6.60
N PHE A 44 -2.81 -1.16 5.40
CA PHE A 44 -3.14 0.20 4.94
C PHE A 44 -4.65 0.37 4.74
N LEU A 45 -5.31 -0.56 4.07
CA LEU A 45 -6.76 -0.49 3.83
C LEU A 45 -7.55 -0.58 5.14
N GLU A 46 -7.10 -1.42 6.08
CA GLU A 46 -7.68 -1.49 7.42
C GLU A 46 -7.54 -0.17 8.18
N GLU A 47 -6.37 0.46 8.13
CA GLU A 47 -6.13 1.75 8.79
C GLU A 47 -6.97 2.88 8.17
N VAL A 48 -7.06 2.93 6.83
CA VAL A 48 -7.92 3.88 6.13
C VAL A 48 -9.40 3.65 6.49
N ARG A 49 -9.84 2.38 6.50
CA ARG A 49 -11.22 2.01 6.90
C ARG A 49 -11.51 2.39 8.34
N ARG A 50 -10.58 2.15 9.26
CA ARG A 50 -10.70 2.45 10.69
C ARG A 50 -10.90 3.95 10.94
N ARG A 51 -10.21 4.80 10.17
CA ARG A 51 -10.36 6.28 10.26
C ARG A 51 -11.63 6.79 9.59
N GLY A 52 -12.21 6.04 8.65
CA GLY A 52 -13.48 6.37 8.01
C GLY A 52 -13.49 7.78 7.42
N ARG A 53 -14.35 8.65 7.95
CA ARG A 53 -14.53 10.03 7.46
C ARG A 53 -13.34 10.95 7.70
N GLU A 54 -12.48 10.65 8.67
CA GLU A 54 -11.27 11.44 8.91
C GLU A 54 -10.22 11.21 7.81
N GLY A 55 -10.21 10.02 7.21
CA GLY A 55 -9.20 9.59 6.25
C GLY A 55 -7.82 9.41 6.89
N PHE A 56 -6.95 8.69 6.18
CA PHE A 56 -5.55 8.52 6.57
C PHE A 56 -4.70 9.68 6.04
N PRO A 57 -4.07 10.51 6.88
CA PRO A 57 -3.26 11.62 6.43
C PRO A 57 -2.00 11.16 5.72
N GLU A 58 -1.71 11.74 4.57
CA GLU A 58 -0.54 11.38 3.77
C GLU A 58 0.75 11.58 4.54
N GLU A 59 0.84 12.65 5.34
CA GLU A 59 2.01 12.95 6.17
C GLU A 59 2.31 11.88 7.22
N GLU A 60 1.34 11.02 7.56
CA GLU A 60 1.52 9.92 8.51
C GLU A 60 2.11 8.65 7.88
N TRP A 61 2.45 8.64 6.59
CA TRP A 61 3.02 7.46 5.92
C TRP A 61 4.24 6.88 6.64
N LEU A 62 5.09 7.74 7.22
CA LEU A 62 6.28 7.31 7.93
C LEU A 62 5.90 6.60 9.24
N SER A 63 4.97 7.17 10.00
CA SER A 63 4.39 6.56 11.21
C SER A 63 3.77 5.20 10.90
N PHE A 64 3.06 5.08 9.77
CA PHE A 64 2.50 3.82 9.29
C PHE A 64 3.57 2.76 9.05
N ILE A 65 4.65 3.09 8.32
CA ILE A 65 5.73 2.14 8.03
C ILE A 65 6.41 1.67 9.32
N LEU A 66 6.67 2.58 10.26
CA LEU A 66 7.33 2.23 11.51
C LEU A 66 6.49 1.27 12.35
N LYS A 67 5.18 1.52 12.45
CA LYS A 67 4.24 0.60 13.09
C LYS A 67 4.15 -0.74 12.37
N PHE A 68 4.19 -0.73 11.03
CA PHE A 68 4.19 -1.94 10.22
C PHE A 68 5.43 -2.81 10.47
N LEU A 69 6.60 -2.18 10.65
CA LEU A 69 7.84 -2.87 11.01
C LEU A 69 7.80 -3.41 12.45
N GLY A 70 6.99 -2.83 13.33
CA GLY A 70 6.81 -3.28 14.71
C GLY A 70 8.05 -3.09 15.60
N ASN A 71 9.01 -2.26 15.18
CA ASN A 71 10.23 -1.99 15.96
C ASN A 71 10.01 -0.77 16.87
N LYS A 72 9.82 -1.04 18.17
CA LYS A 72 9.54 0.00 19.18
C LYS A 72 10.65 1.04 19.29
N GLU A 73 11.90 0.64 19.21
CA GLU A 73 13.03 1.57 19.33
C GLU A 73 13.06 2.55 18.16
N LEU A 74 12.78 2.08 16.94
CA LEU A 74 12.69 2.93 15.75
C LEU A 74 11.47 3.87 15.82
N GLU A 75 10.34 3.39 16.35
CA GLU A 75 9.15 4.23 16.61
C GLU A 75 9.41 5.32 17.66
N GLU A 76 10.10 4.99 18.75
CA GLU A 76 10.48 5.93 19.80
C GLU A 76 11.48 6.96 19.29
N TYR A 77 12.46 6.52 18.49
CA TYR A 77 13.40 7.41 17.82
C TYR A 77 12.69 8.38 16.86
N TYR A 78 11.70 7.90 16.10
CA TYR A 78 10.88 8.79 15.27
C TYR A 78 10.11 9.81 16.11
N LYS A 79 9.49 9.40 17.21
CA LYS A 79 8.74 10.30 18.11
C LYS A 79 9.64 11.38 18.70
N SER A 80 10.89 11.07 19.05
CA SER A 80 11.84 12.05 19.58
C SER A 80 12.30 13.07 18.54
N LEU A 81 12.25 12.74 17.26
CA LEU A 81 12.59 13.65 16.16
C LEU A 81 11.42 14.57 15.73
N LEU A 82 10.17 14.21 16.03
CA LEU A 82 8.99 14.98 15.61
C LEU A 82 8.96 16.44 16.10
N PRO A 83 9.32 16.79 17.35
CA PRO A 83 9.37 18.18 17.80
C PRO A 83 10.32 19.02 16.94
N ARG A 84 11.50 18.48 16.65
CA ARG A 84 12.55 19.14 15.84
C ARG A 84 12.11 19.40 14.40
N VAL A 85 11.24 18.54 13.85
CA VAL A 85 10.62 18.77 12.54
C VAL A 85 9.60 19.91 12.61
N LYS A 86 8.79 19.96 13.68
CA LYS A 86 7.77 20.99 13.89
C LYS A 86 8.38 22.38 14.11
N GLU A 87 9.49 22.43 14.81
CA GLU A 87 10.27 23.65 15.07
C GLU A 87 11.11 24.09 13.86
N GLY A 88 11.17 23.27 12.80
CA GLY A 88 11.91 23.57 11.58
C GLY A 88 13.42 23.32 11.68
N GLU A 89 13.91 22.72 12.76
CA GLU A 89 15.32 22.37 12.93
C GLU A 89 15.80 21.32 11.93
N ILE A 90 14.92 20.39 11.56
CA ILE A 90 15.21 19.32 10.60
C ILE A 90 14.14 19.24 9.51
N SER A 91 14.59 19.08 8.27
CA SER A 91 13.69 18.86 7.14
C SER A 91 13.08 17.45 7.18
N ARG A 92 11.93 17.26 6.53
CA ARG A 92 11.32 15.93 6.36
C ARG A 92 12.23 14.94 5.61
N THR A 93 13.04 15.44 4.68
CA THR A 93 14.04 14.61 4.00
C THR A 93 15.14 14.17 4.96
N LYS A 94 15.60 15.07 5.84
CA LYS A 94 16.59 14.73 6.87
C LYS A 94 16.02 13.74 7.89
N LEU A 95 14.76 13.90 8.30
CA LEU A 95 14.05 12.95 9.15
C LEU A 95 14.10 11.53 8.57
N GLN A 96 13.76 11.35 7.29
CA GLN A 96 13.80 10.04 6.63
C GLN A 96 15.21 9.44 6.67
N LYS A 97 16.24 10.25 6.36
CA LYS A 97 17.63 9.80 6.40
C LYS A 97 18.06 9.35 7.81
N LEU A 98 17.64 10.06 8.85
CA LEU A 98 17.93 9.69 10.24
C LEU A 98 17.25 8.36 10.61
N ILE A 99 16.02 8.13 10.17
CA ILE A 99 15.33 6.84 10.38
C ILE A 99 16.04 5.71 9.62
N GLU A 100 16.51 5.96 8.40
CA GLU A 100 17.28 4.99 7.62
C GLU A 100 18.60 4.61 8.32
N GLU A 101 19.34 5.60 8.80
CA GLU A 101 20.58 5.43 9.58
C GLU A 101 20.31 4.61 10.85
N LYS A 102 19.31 5.00 11.65
CA LYS A 102 18.94 4.27 12.86
C LYS A 102 18.48 2.84 12.57
N ALA A 103 17.71 2.60 11.52
CA ALA A 103 17.31 1.25 11.13
C ALA A 103 18.52 0.36 10.80
N GLN A 104 19.54 0.94 10.15
CA GLN A 104 20.79 0.24 9.87
C GLN A 104 21.59 -0.04 11.15
N GLU A 105 21.69 0.92 12.08
CA GLU A 105 22.34 0.73 13.39
C GLU A 105 21.68 -0.39 14.21
N LEU A 106 20.35 -0.52 14.12
CA LEU A 106 19.58 -1.58 14.78
C LEU A 106 19.68 -2.95 14.09
N GLY A 107 20.46 -3.07 13.02
CA GLY A 107 20.60 -4.32 12.27
C GLY A 107 19.32 -4.75 11.57
N LEU A 108 18.41 -3.81 11.27
CA LEU A 108 17.15 -4.09 10.57
C LEU A 108 17.42 -4.27 9.07
N VAL A 109 18.01 -5.42 8.74
CA VAL A 109 18.47 -5.79 7.41
C VAL A 109 17.85 -7.13 7.01
N GLU A 110 17.31 -7.21 5.80
CA GLU A 110 16.80 -8.43 5.18
C GLU A 110 17.50 -8.60 3.83
N ASP A 111 18.15 -9.75 3.61
CA ASP A 111 18.94 -10.03 2.39
C ASP A 111 19.99 -8.95 2.03
N GLY A 112 20.62 -8.35 3.04
CA GLY A 112 21.61 -7.28 2.85
C GLY A 112 21.01 -5.90 2.56
N HIS A 113 19.68 -5.77 2.57
CA HIS A 113 18.98 -4.51 2.36
C HIS A 113 18.36 -3.98 3.66
N ASN A 114 18.47 -2.67 3.88
CA ASN A 114 17.78 -1.99 4.97
C ASN A 114 16.26 -2.19 4.84
N ILE A 115 15.64 -2.85 5.82
CA ILE A 115 14.23 -3.27 5.75
C ILE A 115 13.28 -2.07 5.67
N PHE A 116 13.63 -0.94 6.29
CA PHE A 116 12.85 0.30 6.20
C PHE A 116 12.78 0.78 4.74
N ASN A 117 13.90 0.74 4.02
CA ASN A 117 13.93 1.11 2.61
C ASN A 117 13.14 0.14 1.73
N VAL A 118 13.20 -1.16 2.02
CA VAL A 118 12.40 -2.17 1.32
C VAL A 118 10.90 -1.89 1.52
N VAL A 119 10.45 -1.75 2.77
CA VAL A 119 9.04 -1.50 3.09
C VAL A 119 8.56 -0.16 2.54
N LYS A 120 9.37 0.91 2.62
CA LYS A 120 9.08 2.21 2.00
C LYS A 120 8.83 2.07 0.50
N GLY A 121 9.71 1.38 -0.21
CA GLY A 121 9.55 1.14 -1.64
C GLY A 121 8.25 0.38 -1.96
N GLN A 122 7.96 -0.68 -1.20
CA GLN A 122 6.73 -1.46 -1.40
C GLN A 122 5.47 -0.68 -1.05
N TYR A 123 5.49 0.13 0.01
CA TYR A 123 4.38 1.00 0.40
C TYR A 123 3.99 1.97 -0.72
N VAL A 124 4.97 2.63 -1.33
CA VAL A 124 4.73 3.55 -2.46
C VAL A 124 4.05 2.83 -3.61
N ILE A 125 4.54 1.63 -3.96
CA ILE A 125 3.94 0.79 -5.02
C ILE A 125 2.50 0.40 -4.68
N VAL A 126 2.27 -0.04 -3.44
CA VAL A 126 0.94 -0.46 -2.96
C VAL A 126 -0.06 0.68 -3.03
N VAL A 127 0.25 1.83 -2.43
CA VAL A 127 -0.66 2.98 -2.41
C VAL A 127 -0.93 3.47 -3.82
N HIS A 128 0.08 3.53 -4.69
CA HIS A 128 -0.11 3.88 -6.08
C HIS A 128 -1.07 2.91 -6.80
N GLN A 129 -0.89 1.61 -6.62
CA GLN A 129 -1.72 0.60 -7.26
C GLN A 129 -3.16 0.62 -6.74
N LEU A 130 -3.37 0.74 -5.43
CA LEU A 130 -4.71 0.84 -4.83
C LEU A 130 -5.46 2.08 -5.33
N ARG A 131 -4.75 3.21 -5.53
CA ARG A 131 -5.34 4.42 -6.12
C ARG A 131 -5.69 4.22 -7.58
N LYS A 132 -4.81 3.61 -8.35
CA LYS A 132 -5.02 3.34 -9.77
C LYS A 132 -6.22 2.42 -10.01
N LEU A 133 -6.42 1.43 -9.12
CA LEU A 133 -7.59 0.56 -9.14
C LEU A 133 -8.86 1.26 -8.66
N GLY A 134 -8.76 2.47 -8.12
CA GLY A 134 -9.90 3.18 -7.55
C GLY A 134 -10.37 2.62 -6.22
N MET A 135 -9.61 1.74 -5.55
CA MET A 135 -9.93 1.22 -4.21
C MET A 135 -9.78 2.30 -3.13
N VAL A 136 -8.81 3.19 -3.31
CA VAL A 136 -8.62 4.38 -2.47
C VAL A 136 -8.51 5.63 -3.32
N TYR A 137 -8.97 6.76 -2.79
CA TYR A 137 -8.77 8.07 -3.40
C TYR A 137 -8.09 9.02 -2.41
N LYS A 138 -7.50 10.09 -2.95
CA LYS A 138 -6.84 11.13 -2.17
C LYS A 138 -7.62 12.43 -2.28
N LYS A 139 -7.97 13.05 -1.15
CA LYS A 139 -8.60 14.38 -1.08
C LYS A 139 -7.94 15.16 0.06
N GLU A 140 -7.53 16.40 -0.21
CA GLU A 140 -6.98 17.31 0.83
C GLU A 140 -5.84 16.69 1.66
N GLY A 141 -4.90 16.00 1.01
CA GLY A 141 -3.78 15.35 1.69
C GLY A 141 -4.14 14.08 2.46
N ARG A 142 -5.37 13.57 2.35
CA ARG A 142 -5.85 12.38 3.07
C ARG A 142 -6.33 11.29 2.12
N TYR A 143 -6.16 10.04 2.53
CA TYR A 143 -6.59 8.84 1.81
C TYR A 143 -7.89 8.29 2.39
N TYR A 144 -8.78 7.84 1.51
CA TYR A 144 -10.10 7.32 1.84
C TYR A 144 -10.38 6.06 1.02
N THR A 145 -11.16 5.12 1.57
CA THR A 145 -11.73 4.02 0.77
C THR A 145 -12.77 4.56 -0.20
N SER A 146 -12.72 4.10 -1.44
CA SER A 146 -13.66 4.54 -2.49
C SER A 146 -14.88 3.63 -2.54
N PRO A 147 -16.12 4.18 -2.54
CA PRO A 147 -17.31 3.39 -2.84
C PRO A 147 -17.35 2.94 -4.31
N HIS A 148 -16.77 3.72 -5.22
CA HIS A 148 -16.85 3.47 -6.67
C HIS A 148 -16.14 2.20 -7.12
N PHE A 149 -15.17 1.70 -6.34
CA PHE A 149 -14.49 0.44 -6.69
C PHE A 149 -15.48 -0.72 -6.82
N GLY A 150 -16.38 -0.88 -5.86
CA GLY A 150 -17.40 -1.93 -5.89
C GLY A 150 -18.39 -1.72 -7.03
N GLU A 151 -18.88 -0.49 -7.19
CA GLU A 151 -19.86 -0.11 -8.21
C GLU A 151 -19.33 -0.37 -9.64
N VAL A 152 -18.05 -0.09 -9.89
CA VAL A 152 -17.41 -0.36 -11.19
C VAL A 152 -17.33 -1.87 -11.45
N LEU A 153 -16.92 -2.67 -10.46
CA LEU A 153 -16.85 -4.13 -10.62
C LEU A 153 -18.23 -4.75 -10.87
N GLU A 154 -19.26 -4.27 -10.18
CA GLU A 154 -20.64 -4.69 -10.40
C GLU A 154 -21.14 -4.31 -11.81
N THR A 155 -20.82 -3.10 -12.26
CA THR A 155 -21.20 -2.62 -13.60
C THR A 155 -20.53 -3.45 -14.69
N ILE A 156 -19.23 -3.75 -14.56
CA ILE A 156 -18.50 -4.63 -15.49
C ILE A 156 -19.14 -6.03 -15.50
N GLY A 157 -19.46 -6.57 -14.33
CA GLY A 157 -20.11 -7.88 -14.20
C GLY A 157 -21.49 -7.93 -14.83
N ARG A 158 -22.29 -6.85 -14.70
CA ARG A 158 -23.60 -6.71 -15.34
C ARG A 158 -23.47 -6.60 -16.86
N PHE A 159 -22.62 -5.69 -17.35
CA PHE A 159 -22.35 -5.52 -18.76
C PHE A 159 -21.99 -6.86 -19.44
N TRP A 160 -21.10 -7.65 -18.83
CA TRP A 160 -20.75 -8.97 -19.38
C TRP A 160 -21.93 -9.94 -19.47
N LYS A 161 -22.83 -9.93 -18.48
CA LYS A 161 -24.05 -10.77 -18.51
C LYS A 161 -25.00 -10.32 -19.60
N ASP A 162 -25.23 -9.02 -19.71
CA ASP A 162 -26.14 -8.42 -20.68
C ASP A 162 -25.62 -8.64 -22.11
N TRP A 163 -24.31 -8.46 -22.32
CA TRP A 163 -23.65 -8.70 -23.60
C TRP A 163 -23.79 -10.15 -24.06
N ARG A 164 -23.55 -11.12 -23.17
CA ARG A 164 -23.76 -12.56 -23.49
C ARG A 164 -25.21 -12.91 -23.78
N ALA A 165 -26.15 -12.13 -23.27
CA ALA A 165 -27.58 -12.29 -23.53
C ALA A 165 -28.05 -11.54 -24.79
N GLY A 166 -27.16 -10.80 -25.48
CA GLY A 166 -27.51 -9.98 -26.64
C GLY A 166 -28.35 -8.75 -26.30
N LEU A 167 -28.30 -8.28 -25.04
CA LEU A 167 -29.05 -7.11 -24.56
C LEU A 167 -28.31 -5.78 -24.77
N VAL A 168 -27.00 -5.84 -24.97
CA VAL A 168 -26.10 -4.70 -25.21
C VAL A 168 -25.02 -5.11 -26.23
N ASP A 169 -24.43 -4.12 -26.91
CA ASP A 169 -23.40 -4.28 -27.95
C ASP A 169 -21.99 -4.62 -27.43
#